data_AF-A0A7K0BRP5-F1
#
_entry.id   AF-A0A7K0BRP5-F1
#
_cell.length_a   1.000
_cell.length_b   1.000
_cell.length_c   1.000
_cell.angle_alpha   90.00
_cell.angle_beta   90.00
_cell.angle_gamma   90.00
#
_symmetry.space_group_name_H-M   'P 1'
#
loop_
_entity.id
_entity.type
_entity.pdbx_description
1 polymer ?
#
loop_
_entity_poly.entity_id
_entity_poly.type
_entity_poly.pdbx_seq_one_letter_code
_entity_poly.pdbx_strand_id
1 'polypeptide(L)'
;MRQRAERGEGAVSYIAVVLLIAAISAAVVTSSLGSQIVGFVDASVCKVFDQRCGSRPVAGNAGPSPSLLPTGPLTQPPLPTQVPRPSPGPPPPVPPPPKPKPPNPDQVETENALNETQIGRDALKWVHDNGIKVVYRKGGGSYWSDEDKVFYVDTNQSPENRANTFVHEVNHAKHRNEPDPKKMKKEEYVDKALDEETQGTVDAILNNQQLQQERGNGTPPATLLQNEYETASRNAINAENAARAKAQRPPLSPEEERKIGADAGRQRVKQAFQNGEVVSSVDGHTYPQNYGDSWDDANSCFLWIFC
;
A
#
# COMPACT_ATOMS: atom_id res chain seq x y z
N MET A 1 22.11 -13.04 53.12
CA MET A 1 21.07 -13.45 52.15
C MET A 1 19.77 -12.74 52.53
N ARG A 2 19.32 -11.76 51.74
CA ARG A 2 18.04 -11.07 51.94
C ARG A 2 17.23 -11.24 50.66
N GLN A 3 16.23 -12.13 50.69
CA GLN A 3 15.24 -12.26 49.62
C GLN A 3 14.38 -10.98 49.64
N ARG A 4 14.43 -10.19 48.57
CA ARG A 4 13.43 -9.16 48.29
C ARG A 4 12.33 -9.82 47.48
N ALA A 5 11.13 -9.85 48.04
CA ALA A 5 9.92 -10.32 47.37
C ALA A 5 9.58 -9.34 46.23
N GLU A 6 9.50 -9.84 45.00
CA GLU A 6 8.93 -9.13 43.87
C GLU A 6 7.42 -9.02 44.10
N ARG A 7 6.91 -7.79 44.17
CA ARG A 7 5.47 -7.51 44.19
C ARG A 7 4.95 -7.71 42.77
N GLY A 8 4.25 -8.82 42.54
CA GLY A 8 3.44 -9.00 41.34
C GLY A 8 2.29 -8.00 41.33
N GLU A 9 2.18 -7.21 40.26
CA GLU A 9 0.94 -6.52 39.92
C GLU A 9 -0.11 -7.59 39.63
N GLY A 10 -1.02 -7.80 40.59
CA GLY A 10 -1.99 -8.87 40.53
C GLY A 10 -3.03 -8.69 39.42
N ALA A 11 -3.57 -9.81 38.94
CA ALA A 11 -4.64 -9.92 37.92
C ALA A 11 -5.86 -8.99 38.14
N VAL A 12 -6.01 -8.43 39.34
CA VAL A 12 -7.01 -7.40 39.68
C VAL A 12 -6.88 -6.14 38.83
N SER A 13 -5.65 -5.73 38.46
CA SER A 13 -5.44 -4.54 37.62
C SER A 13 -6.00 -4.72 36.21
N TYR A 14 -5.80 -5.91 35.62
CA TYR A 14 -6.32 -6.23 34.29
C TYR A 14 -7.85 -6.29 34.25
N ILE A 15 -8.48 -6.86 35.29
CA ILE A 15 -9.94 -6.92 35.39
C ILE A 15 -10.54 -5.51 35.46
N ALA A 16 -9.92 -4.58 36.18
CA ALA A 16 -10.39 -3.20 36.28
C ALA A 16 -10.35 -2.46 34.92
N VAL A 17 -9.30 -2.66 34.13
CA VAL A 17 -9.17 -2.06 32.79
C VAL A 17 -10.22 -2.62 31.83
N VAL A 18 -10.43 -3.94 31.82
CA VAL A 18 -11.42 -4.58 30.95
C VAL A 18 -12.84 -4.12 31.27
N LEU A 19 -13.19 -4.02 32.56
CA LEU A 19 -14.50 -3.52 32.99
C LEU A 19 -14.71 -2.04 32.63
N LEU A 20 -13.67 -1.22 32.71
CA LEU A 20 -13.73 0.19 32.32
C LEU A 20 -14.00 0.33 30.82
N ILE A 21 -13.30 -0.43 29.98
CA ILE A 21 -13.49 -0.41 28.52
C ILE A 21 -14.93 -0.85 28.17
N ALA A 22 -15.40 -1.95 28.78
CA ALA A 22 -16.76 -2.43 28.56
C ALA A 22 -17.83 -1.40 28.95
N ALA A 23 -17.64 -0.69 30.06
CA ALA A 23 -18.54 0.37 30.51
C ALA A 23 -18.57 1.56 29.55
N ILE A 24 -17.40 1.98 29.03
CA ILE A 24 -17.31 3.06 28.03
C ILE A 24 -17.99 2.64 26.73
N SER A 25 -17.73 1.42 26.23
CA SER A 25 -18.37 0.90 25.01
C SER A 25 -19.90 0.82 25.16
N ALA A 26 -20.40 0.34 26.30
CA ALA A 26 -21.83 0.31 26.57
C ALA A 26 -22.46 1.71 26.65
N ALA A 27 -21.77 2.68 27.25
CA ALA A 27 -22.22 4.07 27.31
C ALA A 27 -22.29 4.70 25.90
N VAL A 28 -21.32 4.43 25.03
CA VAL A 28 -21.31 4.93 23.65
C VAL A 28 -22.47 4.34 22.84
N VAL A 29 -22.71 3.03 22.94
CA VAL A 29 -23.80 2.35 22.21
C VAL A 29 -25.19 2.78 22.68
N THR A 30 -25.36 3.07 23.97
CA THR A 30 -26.65 3.48 24.55
C THR A 30 -26.91 4.99 24.46
N SER A 31 -25.89 5.80 24.19
CA SER A 31 -26.06 7.24 23.99
C SER A 31 -26.58 7.53 22.58
N SER A 32 -27.70 8.26 22.48
CA SER A 32 -28.33 8.71 21.22
C SER A 32 -27.48 9.67 20.38
N LEU A 33 -26.21 9.85 20.73
CA LEU A 33 -25.22 10.62 20.00
C LEU A 33 -24.76 9.92 18.71
N GLY A 34 -24.92 8.59 18.61
CA GLY A 34 -24.57 7.84 17.40
C GLY A 34 -25.34 8.27 16.15
N SER A 35 -26.64 8.59 16.29
CA SER A 35 -27.46 9.07 15.16
C SER A 35 -27.14 10.51 14.73
N GLN A 36 -26.52 11.32 15.59
CA GLN A 36 -26.16 12.70 15.25
C GLN A 36 -24.82 12.78 14.50
N ILE A 37 -23.89 11.84 14.77
CA ILE A 37 -22.59 11.80 14.09
C ILE A 37 -22.74 11.29 12.65
N VAL A 38 -23.56 10.25 12.43
CA VAL A 38 -23.83 9.72 11.07
C VAL A 38 -24.48 10.79 10.17
N GLY A 39 -25.41 11.58 10.71
CA GLY A 39 -26.03 12.67 9.95
C GLY A 39 -25.07 13.81 9.57
N PHE A 40 -24.03 14.06 10.37
CA PHE A 40 -23.02 15.07 10.07
C PHE A 40 -22.01 14.62 9.00
N VAL A 41 -21.70 13.32 8.97
CA VAL A 41 -20.82 12.73 7.94
C VAL A 41 -21.52 12.75 6.58
N ASP A 42 -22.79 12.33 6.49
CA ASP A 42 -23.56 12.37 5.25
C ASP A 42 -23.70 13.80 4.69
N ALA A 43 -23.95 14.78 5.55
CA ALA A 43 -24.06 16.19 5.15
C ALA A 43 -22.72 16.78 4.67
N SER A 44 -21.60 16.33 5.23
CA SER A 44 -20.26 16.81 4.86
C SER A 44 -19.77 16.21 3.55
N VAL A 45 -20.05 14.92 3.32
CA VAL A 45 -19.79 14.24 2.04
C VAL A 45 -20.60 14.91 0.92
N CYS A 46 -21.89 15.19 1.13
CA CYS A 46 -22.73 15.88 0.14
C CYS A 46 -22.24 17.29 -0.22
N LYS A 47 -21.53 17.96 0.69
CA LYS A 47 -21.03 19.33 0.51
C LYS A 47 -19.71 19.39 -0.28
N VAL A 48 -18.93 18.32 -0.29
CA VAL A 48 -17.66 18.24 -1.02
C VAL A 48 -17.89 17.89 -2.50
N PHE A 49 -18.95 17.14 -2.81
CA PHE A 49 -19.26 16.67 -4.18
C PHE A 49 -20.25 17.57 -4.94
N ASP A 50 -20.16 18.88 -4.73
CA ASP A 50 -21.00 19.96 -5.28
C ASP A 50 -21.95 19.55 -6.45
N GLN A 51 -23.14 19.06 -6.05
CA GLN A 51 -24.33 18.67 -6.85
C GLN A 51 -24.62 17.17 -7.07
N ARG A 52 -25.83 16.80 -6.61
CA ARG A 52 -26.69 15.63 -6.92
C ARG A 52 -26.67 14.41 -5.99
N CYS A 53 -26.79 14.65 -4.68
CA CYS A 53 -27.46 13.68 -3.81
C CYS A 53 -28.98 13.94 -3.88
N GLY A 54 -29.61 13.47 -4.95
CA GLY A 54 -31.03 13.66 -5.23
C GLY A 54 -31.64 12.42 -5.87
N SER A 55 -32.51 11.77 -5.10
CA SER A 55 -33.56 10.83 -5.52
C SER A 55 -33.11 9.47 -6.05
N ARG A 56 -33.37 8.44 -5.21
CA ARG A 56 -33.49 7.02 -5.61
C ARG A 56 -34.20 6.88 -6.97
N PRO A 57 -33.61 6.22 -7.97
CA PRO A 57 -34.35 5.77 -9.15
C PRO A 57 -35.35 4.71 -8.72
N VAL A 58 -36.62 4.92 -9.07
CA VAL A 58 -37.69 3.92 -8.98
C VAL A 58 -37.36 2.78 -9.94
N ALA A 59 -37.41 1.54 -9.43
CA ALA A 59 -37.27 0.33 -10.21
C ALA A 59 -38.32 0.29 -11.33
N GLY A 60 -37.86 0.34 -12.58
CA GLY A 60 -38.71 0.33 -13.78
C GLY A 60 -38.35 -0.85 -14.69
N ASN A 61 -39.23 -1.85 -14.67
CA ASN A 61 -39.64 -2.77 -15.74
C ASN A 61 -38.58 -3.40 -16.68
N ALA A 62 -38.48 -4.72 -16.54
CA ALA A 62 -38.02 -5.65 -17.56
C ALA A 62 -38.84 -5.51 -18.86
N GLY A 63 -38.15 -5.23 -19.96
CA GLY A 63 -38.68 -5.29 -21.32
C GLY A 63 -38.14 -6.51 -22.08
N PRO A 64 -38.93 -7.16 -22.96
CA PRO A 64 -38.56 -8.40 -23.61
C PRO A 64 -37.54 -8.21 -24.75
N SER A 65 -36.68 -9.22 -24.92
CA SER A 65 -35.75 -9.39 -26.03
C SER A 65 -36.45 -9.35 -27.40
N PRO A 66 -35.92 -8.60 -28.39
CA PRO A 66 -36.38 -8.73 -29.77
C PRO A 66 -35.65 -9.85 -30.53
N SER A 67 -36.46 -10.48 -31.37
CA SER A 67 -36.25 -11.67 -32.18
C SER A 67 -35.08 -11.68 -33.16
N LEU A 68 -34.64 -12.91 -33.40
CA LEU A 68 -33.90 -13.44 -34.55
C LEU A 68 -34.47 -12.93 -35.89
N LEU A 69 -33.61 -12.41 -36.77
CA LEU A 69 -33.93 -12.15 -38.18
C LEU A 69 -33.28 -13.22 -39.10
N PRO A 70 -33.93 -13.56 -40.24
CA PRO A 70 -33.51 -14.65 -41.11
C PRO A 70 -32.47 -14.24 -42.15
N THR A 71 -31.59 -15.19 -42.45
CA THR A 71 -30.53 -15.14 -43.45
C THR A 71 -31.12 -15.26 -44.86
N GLY A 72 -31.13 -14.15 -45.62
CA GLY A 72 -31.46 -14.16 -47.05
C GLY A 72 -30.20 -14.21 -47.92
N PRO A 73 -30.23 -14.86 -49.11
CA PRO A 73 -29.10 -14.92 -50.03
C PRO A 73 -28.90 -13.57 -50.75
N LEU A 74 -27.70 -13.01 -50.64
CA LEU A 74 -27.30 -11.76 -51.30
C LEU A 74 -26.95 -12.01 -52.77
N THR A 75 -27.72 -11.38 -53.66
CA THR A 75 -27.44 -11.25 -55.09
C THR A 75 -26.21 -10.36 -55.29
N GLN A 76 -25.16 -10.88 -55.94
CA GLN A 76 -23.95 -10.11 -56.23
C GLN A 76 -24.22 -9.03 -57.30
N PRO A 77 -23.91 -7.75 -57.02
CA PRO A 77 -23.96 -6.70 -58.03
C PRO A 77 -22.84 -6.86 -59.08
N PRO A 78 -23.06 -6.39 -60.32
CA PRO A 78 -22.09 -6.50 -61.41
C PRO A 78 -20.81 -5.72 -61.11
N LEU A 79 -19.69 -6.31 -61.55
CA LEU A 79 -18.34 -5.77 -61.37
C LEU A 79 -18.22 -4.38 -62.02
N PRO A 80 -17.79 -3.33 -61.29
CA PRO A 80 -17.56 -2.02 -61.87
C PRO A 80 -16.38 -2.05 -62.85
N THR A 81 -16.61 -1.49 -64.03
CA THR A 81 -15.60 -1.29 -65.09
C THR A 81 -14.42 -0.49 -64.54
N GLN A 82 -13.23 -1.11 -64.53
CA GLN A 82 -12.02 -0.48 -64.00
C GLN A 82 -11.55 0.66 -64.91
N VAL A 83 -11.63 1.89 -64.39
CA VAL A 83 -11.01 3.07 -64.99
C VAL A 83 -9.49 2.99 -64.74
N PRO A 84 -8.61 3.29 -65.72
CA PRO A 84 -7.17 3.29 -65.51
C PRO A 84 -6.78 4.19 -64.34
N ARG A 85 -6.14 3.60 -63.31
CA ARG A 85 -5.66 4.37 -62.16
C ARG A 85 -4.49 5.26 -62.61
N PRO A 86 -4.50 6.57 -62.32
CA PRO A 86 -3.34 7.41 -62.54
C PRO A 86 -2.15 6.85 -61.76
N SER A 87 -0.97 6.93 -62.38
CA SER A 87 0.29 6.47 -61.80
C SER A 87 0.47 7.08 -60.40
N PRO A 88 0.82 6.29 -59.36
CA PRO A 88 1.08 6.84 -58.04
C PRO A 88 2.17 7.91 -58.16
N GLY A 89 1.87 9.13 -57.72
CA GLY A 89 2.89 10.15 -57.57
C GLY A 89 4.00 9.67 -56.64
N PRO A 90 5.18 10.32 -56.66
CA PRO A 90 6.25 9.99 -55.71
C PRO A 90 5.69 10.03 -54.28
N PRO A 91 6.07 9.07 -53.42
CA PRO A 91 5.59 9.03 -52.05
C PRO A 91 5.94 10.34 -51.35
N PRO A 92 5.02 10.91 -50.55
CA PRO A 92 5.31 12.12 -49.80
C PRO A 92 6.55 11.89 -48.91
N PRO A 93 7.37 12.94 -48.69
CA PRO A 93 8.53 12.84 -47.81
C PRO A 93 8.12 12.27 -46.46
N VAL A 94 8.81 11.22 -46.00
CA VAL A 94 8.59 10.66 -44.66
C VAL A 94 8.91 11.76 -43.64
N PRO A 95 8.00 12.08 -42.70
CA PRO A 95 8.29 13.03 -41.65
C PRO A 95 9.56 12.61 -40.89
N PRO A 96 10.42 13.56 -40.48
CA PRO A 96 11.56 13.23 -39.65
C PRO A 96 11.06 12.56 -38.36
N PRO A 97 11.81 11.58 -37.81
CA PRO A 97 11.43 10.93 -36.57
C PRO A 97 11.22 11.97 -35.45
N PRO A 98 10.21 11.77 -34.59
CA PRO A 98 9.96 12.69 -33.49
C PRO A 98 11.19 12.78 -32.59
N LYS A 99 11.55 14.00 -32.18
CA LYS A 99 12.64 14.21 -31.23
C LYS A 99 12.33 13.50 -29.91
N PRO A 100 13.32 12.88 -29.25
CA PRO A 100 13.13 12.31 -27.92
C PRO A 100 12.53 13.35 -26.97
N LYS A 101 11.46 12.98 -26.27
CA LYS A 101 10.90 13.84 -25.21
C LYS A 101 11.94 13.95 -24.09
N PRO A 102 12.23 15.15 -23.56
CA PRO A 102 13.09 15.27 -22.39
C PRO A 102 12.52 14.44 -21.22
N PRO A 103 13.38 13.91 -20.34
CA PRO A 103 12.94 13.12 -19.20
C PRO A 103 12.06 13.98 -18.28
N ASN A 104 11.10 13.32 -17.61
CA ASN A 104 10.23 13.99 -16.65
C ASN A 104 11.09 14.50 -15.46
N PRO A 105 11.06 15.79 -15.09
CA PRO A 105 11.82 16.28 -13.94
C PRO A 105 11.51 15.52 -12.65
N ASP A 106 10.25 15.14 -12.42
CA ASP A 106 9.84 14.34 -11.26
C ASP A 106 10.52 12.97 -11.21
N GLN A 107 10.69 12.35 -12.38
CA GLN A 107 11.41 11.09 -12.53
C GLN A 107 12.88 11.27 -12.17
N VAL A 108 13.53 12.26 -12.78
CA VAL A 108 14.96 12.54 -12.57
C VAL A 108 15.24 12.82 -11.09
N GLU A 109 14.44 13.65 -10.44
CA GLU A 109 14.61 13.96 -9.01
C GLU A 109 14.43 12.73 -8.12
N THR A 110 13.43 11.89 -8.40
CA THR A 110 13.19 10.67 -7.63
C THR A 110 14.31 9.65 -7.82
N GLU A 111 14.74 9.43 -9.07
CA GLU A 111 15.84 8.53 -9.39
C GLU A 111 17.17 9.02 -8.82
N ASN A 112 17.40 10.33 -8.77
CA ASN A 112 18.58 10.89 -8.11
C ASN A 112 18.59 10.53 -6.62
N ALA A 113 17.47 10.72 -5.91
CA ALA A 113 17.37 10.33 -4.50
C ALA A 113 17.56 8.81 -4.30
N LEU A 114 16.95 7.97 -5.16
CA LEU A 114 17.15 6.52 -5.12
C LEU A 114 18.61 6.12 -5.36
N ASN A 115 19.34 6.83 -6.22
CA ASN A 115 20.73 6.51 -6.54
C ASN A 115 21.71 6.85 -5.42
N GLU A 116 21.34 7.70 -4.46
CA GLU A 116 22.19 8.03 -3.30
C GLU A 116 22.34 6.84 -2.34
N THR A 117 21.33 5.97 -2.24
CA THR A 117 21.33 4.86 -1.27
C THR A 117 21.58 3.51 -1.94
N GLN A 118 22.09 2.54 -1.19
CA GLN A 118 22.24 1.18 -1.72
C GLN A 118 20.87 0.53 -1.95
N ILE A 119 19.93 0.71 -1.02
CA ILE A 119 18.56 0.15 -1.12
C ILE A 119 17.82 0.71 -2.34
N GLY A 120 17.94 2.02 -2.59
CA GLY A 120 17.31 2.66 -3.74
C GLY A 120 17.91 2.22 -5.07
N ARG A 121 19.24 2.06 -5.16
CA ARG A 121 19.92 1.48 -6.34
C ARG A 121 19.47 0.04 -6.60
N ASP A 122 19.36 -0.77 -5.56
CA ASP A 122 18.91 -2.17 -5.68
C ASP A 122 17.43 -2.24 -6.12
N ALA A 123 16.59 -1.33 -5.63
CA ALA A 123 15.20 -1.18 -6.06
C ALA A 123 15.10 -0.79 -7.56
N LEU A 124 15.84 0.23 -8.00
CA LEU A 124 15.91 0.64 -9.41
C LEU A 124 16.39 -0.51 -10.30
N LYS A 125 17.45 -1.21 -9.88
CA LYS A 125 17.98 -2.37 -10.60
C LYS A 125 16.94 -3.47 -10.73
N TRP A 126 16.22 -3.80 -9.65
CA TRP A 126 15.20 -4.83 -9.68
C TRP A 126 14.05 -4.48 -10.64
N VAL A 127 13.58 -3.22 -10.64
CA VAL A 127 12.55 -2.72 -11.58
C VAL A 127 12.99 -2.86 -13.02
N HIS A 128 14.23 -2.44 -13.32
CA HIS A 128 14.83 -2.55 -14.64
C HIS A 128 14.94 -4.01 -15.09
N ASP A 129 15.51 -4.88 -14.25
CA ASP A 129 15.75 -6.29 -14.56
C ASP A 129 14.44 -7.08 -14.78
N ASN A 130 13.34 -6.63 -14.17
CA ASN A 130 12.02 -7.26 -14.31
C ASN A 130 11.15 -6.59 -15.38
N GLY A 131 11.67 -5.62 -16.13
CA GLY A 131 10.96 -4.93 -17.20
C GLY A 131 9.71 -4.18 -16.74
N ILE A 132 9.72 -3.70 -15.49
CA ILE A 132 8.60 -2.95 -14.91
C ILE A 132 8.62 -1.52 -15.43
N LYS A 133 7.48 -1.06 -15.94
CA LYS A 133 7.33 0.32 -16.41
C LYS A 133 7.04 1.23 -15.22
N VAL A 134 7.69 2.38 -15.15
CA VAL A 134 7.42 3.40 -14.12
C VAL A 134 6.72 4.60 -14.77
N VAL A 135 5.62 5.04 -14.16
CA VAL A 135 4.81 6.18 -14.58
C VAL A 135 4.69 7.17 -13.43
N TYR A 136 5.37 8.30 -13.59
CA TYR A 136 5.27 9.43 -12.69
C TYR A 136 4.06 10.28 -13.05
N ARG A 137 3.14 10.47 -12.10
CA ARG A 137 1.92 11.25 -12.31
C ARG A 137 1.51 12.00 -11.04
N LYS A 138 0.76 13.08 -11.21
CA LYS A 138 0.27 13.87 -10.09
C LYS A 138 -1.02 13.27 -9.52
N GLY A 139 -1.02 12.93 -8.24
CA GLY A 139 -2.19 12.43 -7.50
C GLY A 139 -2.48 10.95 -7.70
N GLY A 140 -3.48 10.46 -6.96
CA GLY A 140 -3.95 9.07 -7.03
C GLY A 140 -3.11 8.07 -6.22
N GLY A 141 -2.11 8.53 -5.47
CA GLY A 141 -1.22 7.66 -4.71
C GLY A 141 -0.22 6.92 -5.59
N SER A 142 0.78 6.33 -4.93
CA SER A 142 1.70 5.39 -5.55
C SER A 142 1.17 3.97 -5.34
N TYR A 143 1.32 3.11 -6.34
CA TYR A 143 0.98 1.70 -6.23
C TYR A 143 1.61 0.88 -7.38
N TRP A 144 1.72 -0.41 -7.15
CA TRP A 144 1.96 -1.43 -8.17
C TRP A 144 0.68 -1.94 -8.84
N SER A 145 0.64 -1.91 -10.19
CA SER A 145 -0.37 -2.62 -10.98
C SER A 145 0.24 -3.91 -11.55
N ASP A 146 -0.19 -5.06 -11.03
CA ASP A 146 0.25 -6.38 -11.52
C ASP A 146 -0.21 -6.65 -12.96
N GLU A 147 -1.43 -6.24 -13.30
CA GLU A 147 -2.03 -6.44 -14.64
C GLU A 147 -1.21 -5.74 -15.74
N ASP A 148 -0.89 -4.46 -15.53
CA ASP A 148 -0.18 -3.65 -16.54
C ASP A 148 1.34 -3.78 -16.43
N LYS A 149 1.84 -4.37 -15.34
CA LYS A 149 3.24 -4.32 -14.92
C LYS A 149 3.78 -2.89 -14.84
N VAL A 150 3.01 -2.01 -14.17
CA VAL A 150 3.32 -0.58 -14.04
C VAL A 150 3.40 -0.17 -12.58
N PHE A 151 4.48 0.54 -12.22
CA PHE A 151 4.52 1.37 -11.02
C PHE A 151 4.01 2.76 -11.32
N TYR A 152 2.97 3.15 -10.60
CA TYR A 152 2.54 4.53 -10.56
C TYR A 152 3.20 5.21 -9.36
N VAL A 153 3.86 6.33 -9.59
CA VAL A 153 4.52 7.13 -8.55
C VAL A 153 3.83 8.49 -8.47
N ASP A 154 3.25 8.81 -7.30
CA ASP A 154 2.59 10.10 -7.07
C ASP A 154 3.62 11.23 -6.92
N THR A 155 3.52 12.22 -7.79
CA THR A 155 4.45 13.37 -7.82
C THR A 155 4.07 14.51 -6.88
N ASN A 156 3.03 14.38 -6.06
CA ASN A 156 2.69 15.37 -5.01
C ASN A 156 3.56 15.29 -3.75
N GLN A 157 4.52 14.37 -3.71
CA GLN A 157 5.45 14.19 -2.58
C GLN A 157 6.84 14.77 -2.91
N SER A 158 7.66 15.01 -1.88
CA SER A 158 9.07 15.37 -2.10
C SER A 158 9.84 14.23 -2.78
N PRO A 159 10.96 14.51 -3.48
CA PRO A 159 11.78 13.47 -4.10
C PRO A 159 12.16 12.31 -3.16
N GLU A 160 12.44 12.61 -1.89
CA GLU A 160 12.84 11.63 -0.88
C GLU A 160 11.67 10.76 -0.45
N ASN A 161 10.48 11.35 -0.24
CA ASN A 161 9.28 10.58 0.06
C ASN A 161 8.85 9.71 -1.14
N ARG A 162 9.01 10.20 -2.38
CA ARG A 162 8.80 9.40 -3.60
C ARG A 162 9.78 8.23 -3.65
N ALA A 163 11.05 8.44 -3.32
CA ALA A 163 12.05 7.38 -3.28
C ALA A 163 11.72 6.32 -2.22
N ASN A 164 11.34 6.73 -1.02
CA ASN A 164 10.92 5.81 0.05
C ASN A 164 9.67 5.00 -0.36
N THR A 165 8.68 5.67 -0.94
CA THR A 165 7.47 5.01 -1.46
C THR A 165 7.82 4.06 -2.60
N PHE A 166 8.71 4.44 -3.51
CA PHE A 166 9.16 3.56 -4.60
C PHE A 166 9.81 2.27 -4.08
N VAL A 167 10.64 2.35 -3.03
CA VAL A 167 11.21 1.17 -2.37
C VAL A 167 10.12 0.28 -1.76
N HIS A 168 9.10 0.87 -1.15
CA HIS A 168 7.93 0.15 -0.64
C HIS A 168 7.15 -0.56 -1.76
N GLU A 169 6.85 0.12 -2.87
CA GLU A 169 6.15 -0.51 -4.01
C GLU A 169 6.95 -1.64 -4.66
N VAL A 170 8.29 -1.54 -4.68
CA VAL A 170 9.16 -2.64 -5.12
C VAL A 170 8.98 -3.88 -4.24
N ASN A 171 8.76 -3.72 -2.94
CA ASN A 171 8.47 -4.84 -2.06
C ASN A 171 7.17 -5.56 -2.46
N HIS A 172 6.11 -4.83 -2.77
CA HIS A 172 4.86 -5.43 -3.27
C HIS A 172 5.06 -6.22 -4.55
N ALA A 173 5.78 -5.65 -5.52
CA ALA A 173 6.02 -6.36 -6.78
C ALA A 173 6.90 -7.61 -6.63
N LYS A 174 7.85 -7.60 -5.69
CA LYS A 174 8.68 -8.78 -5.37
C LYS A 174 7.85 -9.92 -4.80
N HIS A 175 6.84 -9.60 -4.02
CA HIS A 175 5.92 -10.55 -3.40
C HIS A 175 4.65 -10.76 -4.24
N ARG A 176 4.66 -10.44 -5.54
CA ARG A 176 3.48 -10.67 -6.40
C ARG A 176 2.96 -12.10 -6.25
N ASN A 177 1.64 -12.24 -6.12
CA ASN A 177 0.94 -13.51 -5.87
C ASN A 177 1.19 -14.16 -4.49
N GLU A 178 1.91 -13.51 -3.58
CA GLU A 178 2.10 -13.97 -2.20
C GLU A 178 1.99 -12.80 -1.21
N PRO A 179 1.02 -12.82 -0.30
CA PRO A 179 0.15 -13.93 0.06
C PRO A 179 -1.00 -14.15 -0.94
N ASP A 180 -1.43 -15.41 -1.09
CA ASP A 180 -2.52 -15.81 -2.00
C ASP A 180 -3.77 -16.20 -1.20
N PRO A 181 -4.85 -15.40 -1.25
CA PRO A 181 -6.05 -15.66 -0.45
C PRO A 181 -6.82 -16.92 -0.90
N LYS A 182 -6.57 -17.44 -2.11
CA LYS A 182 -7.20 -18.67 -2.62
C LYS A 182 -6.45 -19.93 -2.19
N LYS A 183 -5.22 -19.80 -1.69
CA LYS A 183 -4.37 -20.93 -1.27
C LYS A 183 -4.10 -20.98 0.23
N MET A 184 -4.42 -19.93 0.96
CA MET A 184 -4.13 -19.79 2.38
C MET A 184 -5.42 -19.73 3.20
N LYS A 185 -5.34 -20.14 4.47
CA LYS A 185 -6.40 -19.84 5.44
C LYS A 185 -6.43 -18.33 5.72
N LYS A 186 -7.59 -17.80 6.11
CA LYS A 186 -7.78 -16.37 6.36
C LYS A 186 -6.73 -15.79 7.31
N GLU A 187 -6.49 -16.45 8.44
CA GLU A 187 -5.53 -15.98 9.44
C GLU A 187 -4.08 -15.99 8.92
N GLU A 188 -3.71 -17.02 8.15
CA GLU A 188 -2.38 -17.11 7.53
C GLU A 188 -2.20 -16.03 6.45
N TYR A 189 -3.22 -15.81 5.61
CA TYR A 189 -3.22 -14.76 4.60
C TYR A 189 -3.03 -13.38 5.22
N VAL A 190 -3.83 -13.06 6.25
CA VAL A 190 -3.75 -11.77 6.95
C VAL A 190 -2.37 -11.58 7.59
N ASP A 191 -1.83 -12.58 8.29
CA ASP A 191 -0.51 -12.45 8.92
C ASP A 191 0.62 -12.24 7.89
N LYS A 192 0.61 -12.99 6.79
CA LYS A 192 1.60 -12.83 5.71
C LYS A 192 1.47 -11.49 4.98
N ALA A 193 0.24 -11.00 4.76
CA ALA A 193 0.00 -9.69 4.14
C ALA A 193 0.55 -8.57 5.03
N LEU A 194 0.34 -8.67 6.34
CA LEU A 194 0.91 -7.74 7.30
C LEU A 194 2.44 -7.83 7.37
N ASP A 195 3.03 -9.02 7.20
CA ASP A 195 4.49 -9.18 7.11
C ASP A 195 5.07 -8.52 5.85
N GLU A 196 4.36 -8.58 4.72
CA GLU A 196 4.72 -7.89 3.49
C GLU A 196 4.73 -6.36 3.69
N GLU A 197 3.63 -5.79 4.22
CA GLU A 197 3.53 -4.35 4.54
C GLU A 197 4.59 -3.87 5.53
N THR A 198 4.84 -4.70 6.54
CA THR A 198 5.89 -4.47 7.52
C THR A 198 7.24 -4.40 6.84
N GLN A 199 7.56 -5.34 5.95
CA GLN A 199 8.83 -5.37 5.24
C GLN A 199 8.99 -4.16 4.31
N GLY A 200 7.95 -3.82 3.53
CA GLY A 200 7.98 -2.65 2.66
C GLY A 200 8.21 -1.35 3.42
N THR A 201 7.56 -1.20 4.58
CA THR A 201 7.74 -0.03 5.46
C THR A 201 9.13 0.00 6.09
N VAL A 202 9.65 -1.14 6.56
CA VAL A 202 11.02 -1.23 7.08
C VAL A 202 12.04 -0.88 6.01
N ASP A 203 11.91 -1.39 4.79
CA ASP A 203 12.82 -1.07 3.68
C ASP A 203 12.78 0.42 3.33
N ALA A 204 11.61 1.05 3.35
CA ALA A 204 11.46 2.50 3.17
C ALA A 204 12.11 3.30 4.31
N ILE A 205 11.99 2.86 5.57
CA ILE A 205 12.66 3.48 6.73
C ILE A 205 14.19 3.36 6.57
N LEU A 206 14.70 2.18 6.24
CA LEU A 206 16.13 1.95 6.08
C LEU A 206 16.70 2.75 4.89
N ASN A 207 15.93 2.89 3.81
CA ASN A 207 16.29 3.77 2.70
C ASN A 207 16.39 5.23 3.16
N ASN A 208 15.40 5.73 3.90
CA ASN A 208 15.42 7.09 4.40
C ASN A 208 16.57 7.34 5.37
N GLN A 209 16.91 6.36 6.22
CA GLN A 209 18.07 6.43 7.10
C GLN A 209 19.39 6.53 6.33
N GLN A 210 19.53 5.82 5.20
CA GLN A 210 20.70 5.97 4.32
C GLN A 210 20.74 7.39 3.72
N LEU A 211 19.62 7.91 3.21
CA LEU A 211 19.55 9.29 2.71
C LEU A 211 19.96 10.31 3.78
N GLN A 212 19.47 10.13 5.01
CA GLN A 212 19.81 10.97 6.15
C GLN A 212 21.31 10.91 6.48
N GLN A 213 21.92 9.73 6.43
CA GLN A 213 23.36 9.55 6.65
C GLN A 213 24.19 10.23 5.57
N GLU A 214 23.84 10.08 4.29
CA GLU A 214 24.58 10.65 3.16
C GLU A 214 24.48 12.19 3.11
N ARG A 215 23.34 12.77 3.51
CA ARG A 215 23.08 14.22 3.39
C ARG A 215 23.39 15.04 4.63
N GLY A 216 23.53 14.43 5.81
CA GLY A 216 23.84 15.13 7.06
C GLY A 216 22.85 16.25 7.40
N ASN A 217 23.28 17.52 7.35
CA ASN A 217 22.47 18.68 7.76
C ASN A 217 21.28 19.01 6.82
N GLY A 218 21.16 18.33 5.67
CA GLY A 218 20.00 18.40 4.76
C GLY A 218 19.12 17.15 4.82
N THR A 219 18.99 16.56 6.00
CA THR A 219 18.30 15.28 6.24
C THR A 219 16.83 15.35 5.82
N PRO A 220 16.33 14.39 5.01
CA PRO A 220 14.90 14.29 4.79
C PRO A 220 14.17 14.04 6.10
N PRO A 221 12.90 14.50 6.22
CA PRO A 221 12.08 14.22 7.38
C PRO A 221 11.92 12.71 7.57
N ALA A 222 11.59 12.31 8.80
CA ALA A 222 11.26 10.92 9.12
C ALA A 222 10.08 10.45 8.26
N THR A 223 10.17 9.22 7.73
CA THR A 223 9.05 8.57 7.03
C THR A 223 8.08 7.91 8.04
N LEU A 224 6.99 7.35 7.55
CA LEU A 224 5.98 6.63 8.35
C LEU A 224 6.66 5.62 9.29
N LEU A 225 6.33 5.70 10.58
CA LEU A 225 6.83 4.83 11.66
C LEU A 225 8.35 4.83 11.89
N GLN A 226 9.12 5.70 11.25
CA GLN A 226 10.58 5.70 11.42
C GLN A 226 11.00 5.98 12.87
N ASN A 227 10.38 6.96 13.53
CA ASN A 227 10.74 7.33 14.91
C ASN A 227 10.41 6.19 15.89
N GLU A 228 9.30 5.51 15.66
CA GLU A 228 8.81 4.36 16.42
C GLU A 228 9.75 3.17 16.24
N TYR A 229 10.15 2.87 15.00
CA TYR A 229 11.15 1.85 14.67
C TYR A 229 12.48 2.13 15.38
N GLU A 230 13.00 3.34 15.27
CA GLU A 230 14.28 3.73 15.88
C GLU A 230 14.23 3.70 17.41
N THR A 231 13.11 4.10 18.00
CA THR A 231 12.92 4.07 19.45
C THR A 231 12.84 2.63 19.96
N ALA A 232 12.08 1.76 19.30
CA ALA A 232 12.02 0.34 19.64
C ALA A 232 13.40 -0.33 19.52
N SER A 233 14.12 -0.03 18.44
CA SER A 233 15.49 -0.51 18.21
C SER A 233 16.45 -0.11 19.34
N ARG A 234 16.54 1.19 19.65
CA ARG A 234 17.39 1.71 20.75
C ARG A 234 17.01 1.11 22.10
N ASN A 235 15.71 0.99 22.39
CA ASN A 235 15.23 0.44 23.66
C ASN A 235 15.63 -1.02 23.84
N ALA A 236 15.52 -1.84 22.79
CA ALA A 236 15.91 -3.25 22.84
C ALA A 236 17.41 -3.45 23.06
N ILE A 237 18.25 -2.68 22.35
CA ILE A 237 19.70 -2.69 22.52
C ILE A 237 20.08 -2.30 23.96
N ASN A 238 19.50 -1.21 24.48
CA ASN A 238 19.75 -0.75 25.84
C ASN A 238 19.32 -1.78 26.90
N ALA A 239 18.17 -2.41 26.71
CA ALA A 239 17.66 -3.43 27.62
C ALA A 239 18.57 -4.67 27.66
N GLU A 240 19.01 -5.16 26.51
CA GLU A 240 19.91 -6.32 26.42
C GLU A 240 21.29 -6.01 27.01
N ASN A 241 21.87 -4.83 26.69
CA ASN A 241 23.15 -4.41 27.29
C ASN A 241 23.04 -4.27 28.82
N ALA A 242 21.92 -3.76 29.35
CA ALA A 242 21.68 -3.70 30.78
C ALA A 242 21.55 -5.10 31.42
N ALA A 243 20.91 -6.05 30.74
CA ALA A 243 20.82 -7.44 31.19
C ALA A 243 22.20 -8.13 31.19
N ARG A 244 22.99 -7.93 30.13
CA ARG A 244 24.37 -8.44 30.03
C ARG A 244 25.27 -7.88 31.13
N ALA A 245 25.18 -6.59 31.42
CA ALA A 245 25.93 -5.96 32.51
C ALA A 245 25.58 -6.58 33.88
N LYS A 246 24.30 -6.81 34.18
CA LYS A 246 23.86 -7.50 35.41
C LYS A 246 24.40 -8.93 35.49
N ALA A 247 24.52 -9.60 34.35
CA ALA A 247 25.07 -10.95 34.23
C ALA A 247 26.60 -10.98 34.09
N GLN A 248 27.31 -9.84 34.21
CA GLN A 248 28.75 -9.72 34.01
C GLN A 248 29.24 -10.25 32.64
N ARG A 249 28.39 -10.13 31.62
CA ARG A 249 28.72 -10.47 30.22
C ARG A 249 29.25 -9.21 29.50
N PRO A 250 30.10 -9.37 28.46
CA PRO A 250 30.48 -8.24 27.60
C PRO A 250 29.23 -7.63 26.94
N PRO A 251 29.25 -6.32 26.62
CA PRO A 251 28.18 -5.69 25.86
C PRO A 251 28.00 -6.37 24.49
N LEU A 252 26.90 -6.05 23.83
CA LEU A 252 26.66 -6.47 22.45
C LEU A 252 27.77 -5.97 21.53
N SER A 253 28.16 -6.82 20.58
CA SER A 253 28.96 -6.39 19.42
C SER A 253 28.10 -5.54 18.45
N PRO A 254 28.72 -4.71 17.58
CA PRO A 254 27.96 -3.90 16.62
C PRO A 254 27.03 -4.71 15.70
N GLU A 255 27.38 -5.95 15.38
CA GLU A 255 26.52 -6.85 14.60
C GLU A 255 25.31 -7.33 15.40
N GLU A 256 25.53 -7.72 16.67
CA GLU A 256 24.42 -8.10 17.56
C GLU A 256 23.48 -6.92 17.84
N GLU A 257 24.01 -5.70 18.03
CA GLU A 257 23.20 -4.49 18.18
C GLU A 257 22.33 -4.25 16.94
N ARG A 258 22.90 -4.36 15.74
CA ARG A 258 22.16 -4.21 14.49
C ARG A 258 21.02 -5.22 14.38
N LYS A 259 21.30 -6.49 14.70
CA LYS A 259 20.30 -7.56 14.64
C LYS A 259 19.17 -7.33 15.65
N ILE A 260 19.50 -7.14 16.92
CA ILE A 260 18.50 -6.94 17.98
C ILE A 260 17.68 -5.67 17.73
N GLY A 261 18.34 -4.60 17.32
CA GLY A 261 17.69 -3.35 16.96
C GLY A 261 16.73 -3.49 15.78
N ALA A 262 17.17 -4.16 14.71
CA ALA A 262 16.34 -4.40 13.53
C ALA A 262 15.14 -5.31 13.83
N ASP A 263 15.34 -6.39 14.59
CA ASP A 263 14.26 -7.30 14.99
C ASP A 263 13.20 -6.56 15.82
N ALA A 264 13.62 -5.74 16.79
CA ALA A 264 12.72 -4.96 17.63
C ALA A 264 12.00 -3.84 16.84
N GLY A 265 12.72 -3.16 15.95
CA GLY A 265 12.15 -2.15 15.07
C GLY A 265 11.08 -2.75 14.13
N ARG A 266 11.40 -3.86 13.46
CA ARG A 266 10.46 -4.60 12.60
C ARG A 266 9.23 -5.03 13.38
N GLN A 267 9.41 -5.57 14.59
CA GLN A 267 8.29 -5.99 15.43
C GLN A 267 7.38 -4.81 15.82
N ARG A 268 7.95 -3.64 16.10
CA ARG A 268 7.16 -2.42 16.39
C ARG A 268 6.35 -1.95 15.18
N VAL A 269 6.92 -2.04 13.98
CA VAL A 269 6.20 -1.74 12.73
C VAL A 269 5.05 -2.73 12.53
N LYS A 270 5.30 -4.04 12.66
CA LYS A 270 4.25 -5.08 12.55
C LYS A 270 3.11 -4.83 13.54
N GLN A 271 3.43 -4.48 14.78
CA GLN A 271 2.42 -4.15 15.80
C GLN A 271 1.55 -2.96 15.40
N ALA A 272 2.11 -1.92 14.75
CA ALA A 272 1.37 -0.74 14.30
C ALA A 272 0.31 -1.08 13.25
N PHE A 273 0.63 -2.01 12.35
CA PHE A 273 -0.35 -2.51 11.38
C PHE A 273 -1.39 -3.42 12.05
N GLN A 274 -0.95 -4.34 12.93
CA GLN A 274 -1.82 -5.30 13.61
C GLN A 274 -2.86 -4.64 14.53
N ASN A 275 -2.49 -3.54 15.20
CA ASN A 275 -3.36 -2.86 16.17
C ASN A 275 -4.18 -1.71 15.55
N GLY A 276 -4.02 -1.43 14.25
CA GLY A 276 -4.73 -0.36 13.56
C GLY A 276 -4.20 1.05 13.82
N GLU A 277 -2.99 1.21 14.37
CA GLU A 277 -2.29 2.51 14.42
C GLU A 277 -2.04 3.04 13.00
N VAL A 278 -1.74 2.14 12.06
CA VAL A 278 -1.72 2.43 10.64
C VAL A 278 -3.02 1.94 10.01
N VAL A 279 -3.70 2.84 9.30
CA VAL A 279 -4.93 2.56 8.55
C VAL A 279 -4.72 2.85 7.07
N SER A 280 -5.50 2.20 6.23
CA SER A 280 -5.52 2.46 4.79
C SER A 280 -5.99 3.91 4.53
N SER A 281 -5.28 4.59 3.64
CA SER A 281 -5.60 5.98 3.26
C SER A 281 -6.83 6.09 2.35
N VAL A 282 -7.30 4.96 1.80
CA VAL A 282 -8.41 4.92 0.84
C VAL A 282 -9.77 4.91 1.56
N ASP A 283 -9.90 4.08 2.59
CA ASP A 283 -11.16 3.79 3.27
C ASP A 283 -11.11 3.96 4.80
N GLY A 284 -9.93 4.19 5.37
CA GLY A 284 -9.73 4.36 6.81
C GLY A 284 -9.85 3.06 7.63
N HIS A 285 -10.00 1.92 6.96
CA HIS A 285 -10.02 0.62 7.63
C HIS A 285 -8.62 0.21 8.09
N THR A 286 -8.58 -0.64 9.11
CA THR A 286 -7.32 -1.25 9.54
C THR A 286 -6.85 -2.27 8.51
N TYR A 287 -5.54 -2.46 8.37
CA TYR A 287 -4.99 -3.45 7.44
C TYR A 287 -5.50 -4.88 7.69
N PRO A 288 -5.63 -5.37 8.94
CA PRO A 288 -6.23 -6.68 9.20
C PRO A 288 -7.68 -6.81 8.68
N GLN A 289 -8.48 -5.74 8.77
CA GLN A 289 -9.84 -5.73 8.21
C GLN A 289 -9.79 -5.80 6.68
N ASN A 290 -9.02 -4.93 6.03
CA ASN A 290 -8.92 -4.90 4.57
C ASN A 290 -8.43 -6.23 3.97
N TYR A 291 -7.44 -6.87 4.60
CA TYR A 291 -7.01 -8.21 4.17
C TYR A 291 -8.02 -9.29 4.51
N GLY A 292 -8.70 -9.19 5.66
CA GLY A 292 -9.79 -10.09 6.00
C GLY A 292 -10.90 -10.07 4.96
N ASP A 293 -11.31 -8.86 4.54
CA ASP A 293 -12.35 -8.64 3.54
C ASP A 293 -11.89 -9.11 2.15
N SER A 294 -10.63 -8.81 1.77
CA SER A 294 -10.04 -9.32 0.52
C SER A 294 -10.02 -10.85 0.44
N TRP A 295 -9.77 -11.52 1.57
CA TRP A 295 -9.83 -12.97 1.64
C TRP A 295 -11.27 -13.48 1.50
N ASP A 296 -12.23 -12.85 2.20
CA ASP A 296 -13.65 -13.21 2.11
C ASP A 296 -14.16 -13.03 0.67
N ASP A 297 -13.83 -11.92 0.00
CA ASP A 297 -14.20 -11.67 -1.39
C ASP A 297 -13.65 -12.74 -2.34
N ALA A 298 -12.38 -13.14 -2.16
CA ALA A 298 -11.77 -14.19 -2.98
C ALA A 298 -12.38 -15.59 -2.77
N ASN A 299 -13.06 -15.82 -1.64
CA ASN A 299 -13.61 -17.13 -1.24
C ASN A 299 -15.15 -17.17 -1.17
N SER A 300 -15.84 -16.03 -1.29
CA SER A 300 -17.30 -15.92 -1.23
C SER A 300 -18.03 -16.47 -2.47
N CYS A 301 -17.33 -16.58 -3.61
CA CYS A 301 -17.88 -17.15 -4.85
C CYS A 301 -18.13 -18.67 -4.83
N PHE A 302 -17.94 -19.34 -3.70
CA PHE A 302 -18.11 -20.81 -3.60
C PHE A 302 -19.58 -21.28 -3.55
N LEU A 303 -20.57 -20.38 -3.60
CA LEU A 303 -22.00 -20.72 -3.76
C LEU A 303 -22.52 -20.56 -5.21
N TRP A 304 -21.80 -21.17 -6.16
CA TRP A 304 -22.23 -21.94 -7.35
C TRP A 304 -23.60 -21.75 -8.05
N ILE A 305 -24.26 -20.57 -8.08
CA ILE A 305 -25.38 -20.37 -9.03
C ILE A 305 -25.33 -19.07 -9.84
N PHE A 306 -24.63 -17.99 -9.43
CA PHE A 306 -24.67 -16.73 -10.22
C PHE A 306 -23.38 -15.89 -10.15
N CYS A 307 -22.28 -16.40 -10.71
CA CYS A 307 -21.13 -15.58 -11.09
C CYS A 307 -20.85 -15.77 -12.57
#